data_AF-A0A1D2RXX7-F1
#
_entry.id   AF-A0A1D2RXX7-F1
#
_cell.length_a   1.000
_cell.length_b   1.000
_cell.length_c   1.000
_cell.angle_alpha   90.00
_cell.angle_beta   90.00
_cell.angle_gamma   90.00
#
_symmetry.space_group_name_H-M   'P 1'
#
loop_
_entity.id
_entity.type
_entity.pdbx_description
1 polymer ?
#
loop_
_entity_poly.entity_id
_entity_poly.type
_entity_poly.pdbx_seq_one_letter_code
_entity_poly.pdbx_strand_id
1 'polypeptide(L)'
;MLPTQSPVIDVRQIPPPQRHTTIFGQFDELLPGEAVQIISDHDPRPLRLQFDSRSPGQFQWAYLQSGPDQWRVLISKLEMPEDAEEHHCCSGGACGG
;
A
#
# COMPACT_ATOMS: atom_id res chain seq x y z
N MET A 1 -8.69 17.63 -14.59
CA MET A 1 -9.52 16.45 -14.90
C MET A 1 -8.95 15.32 -14.05
N LEU A 2 -9.56 14.98 -12.90
CA LEU A 2 -9.04 13.90 -12.07
C LEU A 2 -9.29 12.58 -12.82
N PRO A 3 -8.27 11.75 -13.10
CA PRO A 3 -8.54 10.41 -13.59
C PRO A 3 -9.33 9.69 -12.49
N THR A 4 -10.62 9.50 -12.72
CA THR A 4 -11.57 8.88 -11.77
C THR A 4 -11.45 7.34 -11.80
N GLN A 5 -10.27 6.83 -12.18
CA GLN A 5 -10.07 5.44 -12.58
C GLN A 5 -8.92 4.80 -11.80
N SER A 6 -8.93 4.96 -10.48
CA SER A 6 -8.14 4.09 -9.60
C SER A 6 -8.67 2.65 -9.70
N PRO A 7 -7.83 1.63 -9.92
CA PRO A 7 -8.27 0.24 -9.98
C PRO A 7 -9.03 -0.16 -8.71
N VAL A 8 -10.07 -0.98 -8.87
CA VAL A 8 -10.92 -1.46 -7.76
C VAL A 8 -10.75 -2.96 -7.62
N ILE A 9 -10.32 -3.40 -6.45
CA ILE A 9 -10.13 -4.80 -6.08
C ILE A 9 -11.29 -5.21 -5.17
N ASP A 10 -12.19 -6.05 -5.68
CA ASP A 10 -13.24 -6.65 -4.87
C ASP A 10 -12.76 -7.96 -4.23
N VAL A 11 -12.36 -7.89 -2.96
CA VAL A 11 -11.85 -9.07 -2.24
C VAL A 11 -12.93 -10.11 -1.97
N ARG A 12 -14.21 -9.76 -2.13
CA ARG A 12 -15.33 -10.71 -2.00
C ARG A 12 -15.33 -11.74 -3.13
N GLN A 13 -14.75 -11.38 -4.28
CA GLN A 13 -14.59 -12.26 -5.44
C GLN A 13 -13.31 -13.11 -5.38
N ILE A 14 -12.41 -12.83 -4.43
CA ILE A 14 -11.09 -13.46 -4.34
C ILE A 14 -11.07 -14.44 -3.15
N PRO A 15 -10.55 -15.66 -3.32
CA PRO A 15 -10.37 -16.61 -2.22
C PRO A 15 -9.54 -16.01 -1.08
N PRO A 16 -9.91 -16.22 0.20
CA PRO A 16 -9.20 -15.69 1.36
C PRO A 16 -7.66 -15.77 1.32
N PRO A 17 -7.03 -16.90 0.93
CA PRO A 17 -5.58 -16.99 0.90
C PRO A 17 -4.92 -16.12 -0.19
N GLN A 18 -5.66 -15.72 -1.22
CA GLN A 18 -5.14 -14.92 -2.35
C GLN A 18 -5.39 -13.43 -2.18
N ARG A 19 -6.35 -13.02 -1.33
CA ARG A 19 -6.72 -11.61 -1.13
C ARG A 19 -5.52 -10.73 -0.86
N HIS A 20 -4.69 -11.10 0.12
CA HIS A 20 -3.51 -10.31 0.50
C HIS A 20 -2.51 -10.24 -0.65
N THR A 21 -2.17 -11.37 -1.27
CA THR A 21 -1.23 -11.43 -2.38
C THR A 21 -1.66 -10.56 -3.55
N THR A 22 -2.95 -10.60 -3.93
CA THR A 22 -3.48 -9.77 -5.02
C THR A 22 -3.42 -8.27 -4.67
N ILE A 23 -3.85 -7.90 -3.47
CA ILE A 23 -3.84 -6.49 -3.04
C ILE A 23 -2.42 -5.95 -3.00
N PHE A 24 -1.50 -6.68 -2.38
CA PHE A 24 -0.11 -6.27 -2.27
C PHE A 24 0.56 -6.21 -3.64
N GLY A 25 0.37 -7.21 -4.50
CA GLY A 25 0.90 -7.20 -5.85
C GLY A 25 0.43 -5.98 -6.64
N GLN A 26 -0.87 -5.68 -6.59
CA GLN A 26 -1.42 -4.48 -7.23
C GLN A 26 -0.86 -3.18 -6.66
N PHE A 27 -0.68 -3.09 -5.34
CA PHE A 27 -0.07 -1.91 -4.72
C PHE A 27 1.42 -1.75 -5.10
N ASP A 28 2.17 -2.86 -5.18
CA ASP A 28 3.56 -2.85 -5.64
C ASP A 28 3.66 -2.34 -7.09
N GLU A 29 2.71 -2.72 -7.95
CA GLU A 29 2.61 -2.28 -9.35
C GLU A 29 2.21 -0.81 -9.52
N LEU A 30 1.57 -0.18 -8.53
CA LEU A 30 1.21 1.25 -8.58
C LEU A 30 2.46 2.14 -8.68
N LEU A 31 2.35 3.22 -9.45
CA LEU A 31 3.31 4.31 -9.42
C LEU A 31 3.08 5.22 -8.20
N PRO A 32 4.12 5.91 -7.71
CA PRO A 32 3.96 6.96 -6.73
C PRO A 32 2.92 8.01 -7.19
N GLY A 33 2.01 8.40 -6.31
CA GLY A 33 0.88 9.28 -6.63
C GLY A 33 -0.37 8.55 -7.15
N GLU A 34 -0.28 7.25 -7.48
CA GLU A 34 -1.44 6.45 -7.83
C GLU A 34 -2.14 5.84 -6.61
N ALA A 35 -3.35 5.34 -6.82
CA ALA A 35 -4.16 4.76 -5.77
C ALA A 35 -4.98 3.57 -6.26
N VAL A 36 -5.27 2.65 -5.35
CA VAL A 36 -6.14 1.48 -5.56
C VAL A 36 -7.25 1.46 -4.51
N GLN A 37 -8.44 1.04 -4.91
CA GLN A 37 -9.57 0.86 -4.01
C GLN A 37 -9.76 -0.62 -3.68
N ILE A 38 -10.10 -0.92 -2.45
CA ILE A 38 -10.41 -2.27 -1.99
C ILE A 38 -11.84 -2.29 -1.46
N ILE A 39 -12.63 -3.23 -1.95
CA ILE A 39 -14.00 -3.49 -1.50
C ILE A 39 -14.01 -4.79 -0.72
N SER A 40 -14.44 -4.73 0.53
CA SER A 40 -14.53 -5.87 1.45
C SER A 40 -15.90 -5.94 2.12
N ASP A 41 -16.33 -7.16 2.47
CA ASP A 41 -17.54 -7.41 3.27
C ASP A 41 -17.34 -7.12 4.77
N HIS A 42 -16.09 -7.02 5.21
CA HIS A 42 -15.72 -6.71 6.60
C HIS A 42 -14.59 -5.68 6.65
N ASP A 43 -14.39 -5.12 7.84
CA ASP A 43 -13.36 -4.11 8.09
C ASP A 43 -11.93 -4.66 7.86
N PRO A 44 -11.17 -4.09 6.90
CA PRO A 44 -9.82 -4.56 6.55
C PRO A 44 -8.71 -4.06 7.49
N ARG A 45 -8.98 -3.94 8.80
CA ARG A 45 -7.97 -3.59 9.83
C ARG A 45 -6.69 -4.45 9.78
N PRO A 46 -6.77 -5.80 9.69
CA PRO A 46 -5.58 -6.65 9.66
C PRO A 46 -4.70 -6.40 8.42
N LEU A 47 -5.32 -6.00 7.31
CA LEU A 47 -4.61 -5.65 6.08
C LEU A 47 -3.85 -4.33 6.24
N ARG A 48 -4.50 -3.31 6.83
CA ARG A 48 -3.85 -2.03 7.15
C ARG A 48 -2.60 -2.22 8.00
N LEU A 49 -2.67 -3.05 9.04
CA LEU A 49 -1.54 -3.32 9.93
C LEU A 49 -0.36 -3.96 9.17
N GLN A 50 -0.64 -4.88 8.24
CA GLN A 50 0.42 -5.47 7.42
C GLN A 50 1.06 -4.44 6.47
N PHE A 51 0.27 -3.52 5.91
CA PHE A 51 0.80 -2.40 5.12
C PHE A 51 1.71 -1.49 5.94
N ASP A 52 1.29 -1.15 7.16
CA ASP A 52 2.06 -0.33 8.09
C ASP A 52 3.43 -0.95 8.41
N SER A 53 3.46 -2.26 8.65
CA SER A 53 4.70 -3.00 8.89
C SER A 53 5.60 -3.12 7.64
N ARG A 54 5.02 -3.23 6.44
CA ARG A 54 5.77 -3.46 5.20
C ARG A 54 6.28 -2.17 4.56
N SER A 55 5.49 -1.11 4.61
CA SER A 55 5.70 0.14 3.87
C SER A 55 5.36 1.36 4.74
N PRO A 56 5.96 1.50 5.94
CA PRO A 56 5.63 2.58 6.86
C PRO A 56 5.90 3.94 6.21
N GLY A 57 4.89 4.83 6.21
CA GLY A 57 5.01 6.17 5.63
C GLY A 57 5.04 6.24 4.09
N GLN A 58 4.91 5.11 3.39
CA GLN A 58 4.93 5.06 1.91
C GLN A 58 3.53 4.86 1.30
N PHE A 59 2.50 4.78 2.13
CA PHE A 59 1.11 4.71 1.67
C PHE A 59 0.21 5.60 2.52
N GLN A 60 -0.91 5.98 1.95
CA GLN A 60 -2.01 6.62 2.63
C GLN A 60 -3.23 5.70 2.62
N TRP A 61 -3.90 5.62 3.76
CA TRP A 61 -5.11 4.81 3.94
C TRP A 61 -6.31 5.69 4.22
N ALA A 62 -7.29 5.70 3.33
CA ALA A 62 -8.52 6.45 3.47
C ALA A 62 -9.74 5.52 3.41
N TYR A 63 -10.65 5.64 4.36
CA TYR A 63 -11.93 4.93 4.30
C TYR A 63 -12.90 5.73 3.42
N LEU A 64 -13.28 5.17 2.28
CA LEU A 64 -14.32 5.74 1.41
C LEU A 64 -15.71 5.33 1.88
N GLN A 65 -15.82 4.12 2.44
CA GLN A 65 -17.07 3.61 3.00
C GLN A 65 -16.76 2.69 4.18
N SER A 66 -17.44 2.94 5.28
CA SER A 66 -17.41 2.11 6.49
C SER A 66 -18.77 1.42 6.59
N GLY A 67 -18.79 0.11 6.86
CA GLY A 67 -19.99 -0.72 6.82
C GLY A 67 -21.11 -0.31 7.79
N PRO A 68 -22.18 -1.11 7.90
CA PRO A 68 -22.13 -2.58 7.90
C PRO A 68 -22.31 -3.27 6.53
N ASP A 69 -22.88 -2.62 5.54
CA ASP A 69 -23.23 -3.28 4.26
C ASP A 69 -22.01 -3.55 3.35
N GLN A 70 -21.02 -2.65 3.36
CA GLN A 70 -19.82 -2.77 2.55
C GLN A 70 -18.73 -1.81 3.05
N TRP A 71 -17.49 -2.31 3.06
CA TRP A 71 -16.30 -1.53 3.41
C TRP A 71 -15.52 -1.20 2.14
N ARG A 72 -15.25 0.08 1.92
CA ARG A 72 -14.38 0.56 0.83
C ARG A 72 -13.23 1.35 1.41
N VAL A 73 -12.01 0.96 1.05
CA VAL A 73 -10.79 1.67 1.42
C VAL A 73 -10.00 2.05 0.19
N LEU A 74 -9.49 3.26 0.17
CA LEU A 74 -8.55 3.76 -0.83
C LEU A 74 -7.16 3.70 -0.22
N ILE A 75 -6.25 3.06 -0.94
CA ILE A 75 -4.83 2.99 -0.61
C ILE A 75 -4.09 3.77 -1.69
N SER A 76 -3.44 4.86 -1.31
CA SER A 76 -2.63 5.67 -2.23
C SER A 76 -1.15 5.44 -1.95
N LYS A 77 -0.35 5.27 -3.00
CA LYS A 77 1.10 5.15 -2.87
C LYS A 77 1.69 6.55 -2.78
N LEU A 78 2.37 6.84 -1.67
CA LEU A 78 3.01 8.13 -1.47
C LEU A 78 4.32 8.15 -2.24
N GLU A 79 4.64 9.30 -2.83
CA GLU A 79 5.98 9.59 -3.31
C GLU A 79 6.88 9.58 -2.09
N MET A 80 7.81 8.61 -2.04
CA MET A 80 8.86 8.67 -1.05
C MET A 80 9.60 9.98 -1.31
N PRO A 81 9.73 10.89 -0.32
CA PRO A 81 10.67 11.98 -0.47
C PRO A 81 12.04 11.35 -0.72
N GLU A 82 12.74 11.83 -1.75
CA GLU A 82 14.03 11.34 -2.23
C GLU A 82 15.14 11.34 -1.14
N ASP A 83 14.85 11.83 0.06
CA ASP A 83 15.75 11.95 1.21
C ASP A 83 15.63 10.80 2.25
N ALA A 84 15.03 9.66 1.91
CA ALA A 84 15.08 8.43 2.74
C ALA A 84 16.10 7.40 2.22
N GLU A 85 17.11 7.87 1.48
CA GLU A 85 18.33 7.13 1.28
C GLU A 85 19.23 7.28 2.50
N GLU A 86 18.93 6.58 3.60
CA GLU A 86 20.03 6.16 4.48
C GLU A 86 20.69 4.94 3.84
N HIS A 87 21.53 5.26 2.86
CA HIS A 87 22.69 4.49 2.46
C HIS A 87 23.29 3.80 3.70
N HIS A 88 23.02 2.50 3.88
CA HIS A 88 23.99 1.62 4.54
C HIS A 88 25.17 1.44 3.56
N CYS A 89 25.88 2.53 3.32
CA CYS A 89 27.23 2.52 2.83
C CYS A 89 28.01 3.30 3.86
N CYS A 90 28.38 2.59 4.93
CA CYS A 90 29.54 2.96 5.71
C CYS A 90 30.76 2.84 4.77
N SER A 91 30.97 3.92 4.01
CA SER A 91 32.21 4.30 3.37
C SER A 91 33.31 4.17 4.44
N GLY A 92 34.41 3.44 4.27
CA GLY A 92 35.39 3.62 3.23
C GLY A 92 36.68 4.18 3.84
N GLY A 93 37.77 3.40 3.81
CA GLY A 93 39.16 3.84 4.01
C GLY A 93 39.72 3.62 5.43
N ALA A 94 40.99 3.27 5.66
CA ALA A 94 42.14 3.04 4.79
C ALA A 94 43.27 2.39 5.64
N CYS A 95 44.14 1.61 4.99
CA CYS A 95 45.60 1.53 5.14
C CYS A 95 46.27 1.76 6.53
N GLY A 96 47.10 0.80 6.97
CA GLY A 96 48.31 1.11 7.75
C GLY A 96 48.72 0.04 8.79
N GLY A 97 49.85 -0.64 8.55
CA GLY A 97 50.54 -1.47 9.56
C GLY A 97 51.20 -2.72 9.00
#